data_AF-A0A6I2T3X4-F1
#
_entry.id   AF-A0A6I2T3X4-F1
#
_cell.length_a   1.000
_cell.length_b   1.000
_cell.length_c   1.000
_cell.angle_alpha   90.00
_cell.angle_beta   90.00
_cell.angle_gamma   90.00
#
_symmetry.space_group_name_H-M   'P 1'
#
loop_
_entity.id
_entity.type
_entity.pdbx_description
1 polymer ?
#
loop_
_entity_poly.entity_id
_entity_poly.type
_entity_poly.pdbx_seq_one_letter_code
_entity_poly.pdbx_strand_id
1 'polypeptide(L)'
;MAYENVRSTGIVTVEENNEWRFGNHTDDGTVSVTLDLSTFNVNDKTKRDKYLTGLGDKATTIWIKSGIPLAKITASGEYGPYDPNATDGRQTKIAGLLESMVEISVTFGGWDVVNGANVGMRYRGDIIKSKLPVVPADGAVWGGSFFDIEDDTVTPLSNASATSNITVPATVTAANITDASTVGRSILTANDAAAARTAIGAGTGNSNFDGSYNSLKDKPTIPPAYTLPAATANALGGVKQVTIAAGASAADIVTALKTAGIAK
;
A
#
# COMPACT_ATOMS: atom_id res chain seq x y z
N MET A 1 78.59 7.23 27.01
CA MET A 1 77.27 7.55 26.43
C MET A 1 76.54 6.24 26.21
N ALA A 2 75.67 5.86 27.16
CA ALA A 2 74.83 4.68 26.98
C ALA A 2 73.66 5.07 26.07
N TYR A 3 73.62 4.49 24.87
CA TYR A 3 72.48 4.63 23.99
C TYR A 3 71.36 3.75 24.57
N GLU A 4 70.49 4.37 25.35
CA GLU A 4 69.30 3.73 25.89
C GLU A 4 68.35 3.47 24.73
N ASN A 5 68.45 2.28 24.13
CA ASN A 5 67.45 1.78 23.22
C ASN A 5 66.19 1.48 24.03
N VAL A 6 65.39 2.51 24.31
CA VAL A 6 64.04 2.37 24.84
C VAL A 6 63.27 1.55 23.81
N ARG A 7 63.17 0.24 24.06
CA ARG A 7 62.26 -0.64 23.35
C ARG A 7 60.88 -0.34 23.88
N SER A 8 60.29 0.77 23.43
CA SER A 8 58.87 1.02 23.64
C SER A 8 58.11 -0.10 22.97
N THR A 9 57.70 -1.10 23.74
CA THR A 9 56.59 -1.96 23.39
C THR A 9 55.38 -1.05 23.52
N GLY A 10 55.08 -0.29 22.46
CA GLY A 10 53.94 0.61 22.44
C GLY A 10 52.73 -0.18 22.92
N ILE A 11 52.17 0.23 24.06
CA ILE A 11 50.98 -0.41 24.60
C ILE A 11 49.90 -0.19 23.55
N VAL A 12 49.46 -1.28 22.93
CA VAL A 12 48.38 -1.23 21.95
C VAL A 12 47.09 -1.41 22.72
N THR A 13 46.18 -0.44 22.63
CA THR A 13 44.88 -0.55 23.29
C THR A 13 43.97 -1.45 22.48
N VAL A 14 43.36 -2.42 23.16
CA VAL A 14 42.30 -3.27 22.62
C VAL A 14 41.02 -2.83 23.31
N GLU A 15 40.11 -2.24 22.54
CA GLU A 15 38.82 -1.78 23.05
C GLU A 15 37.71 -2.60 22.40
N GLU A 16 36.95 -3.32 23.22
CA GLU A 16 35.69 -3.94 22.82
C GLU A 16 34.55 -3.06 23.31
N ASN A 17 33.65 -2.68 22.39
CA ASN A 17 32.44 -1.95 22.73
C ASN A 17 31.22 -2.78 22.32
N ASN A 18 30.54 -3.35 23.32
CA ASN A 18 29.31 -4.14 23.14
C ASN A 18 28.02 -3.34 23.44
N GLU A 19 28.10 -2.02 23.62
CA GLU A 19 26.94 -1.15 23.87
C GLU A 19 25.94 -1.14 22.72
N TRP A 20 26.33 -1.55 21.51
CA TRP A 20 25.41 -1.71 20.39
C TRP A 20 24.35 -2.80 20.63
N ARG A 21 24.57 -3.72 21.58
CA ARG A 21 23.61 -4.77 21.93
C ARG A 21 22.64 -4.23 22.96
N PHE A 22 21.35 -4.29 22.64
CA PHE A 22 20.31 -3.93 23.59
C PHE A 22 19.85 -5.18 24.38
N GLY A 23 19.89 -5.10 25.71
CA GLY A 23 19.40 -6.15 26.61
C GLY A 23 20.18 -7.49 26.57
N ASN A 24 19.80 -8.39 27.48
CA ASN A 24 20.35 -9.74 27.52
C ASN A 24 19.54 -10.66 26.59
N HIS A 25 20.06 -10.97 25.41
CA HIS A 25 19.38 -11.85 24.46
C HIS A 25 19.59 -13.32 24.82
N THR A 26 18.49 -14.04 25.07
CA THR A 26 18.47 -15.51 25.22
C THR A 26 18.15 -16.24 23.91
N ASP A 27 18.07 -15.51 22.78
CA ASP A 27 17.59 -16.05 21.52
C ASP A 27 18.71 -16.55 20.59
N ASP A 28 18.45 -17.67 19.90
CA ASP A 28 19.29 -18.32 18.87
C ASP A 28 19.39 -17.50 17.56
N GLY A 29 19.77 -16.23 17.68
CA GLY A 29 19.80 -15.25 16.60
C GLY A 29 21.09 -15.18 15.79
N THR A 30 21.95 -16.19 15.88
CA THR A 30 23.29 -16.19 15.27
C THR A 30 23.45 -17.30 14.22
N VAL A 31 24.30 -17.05 13.23
CA VAL A 31 24.72 -18.03 12.22
C VAL A 31 26.24 -17.98 12.06
N SER A 32 26.86 -19.10 11.75
CA SER A 32 28.29 -19.16 11.45
C SER A 32 28.56 -18.72 10.01
N VAL A 33 29.49 -17.78 9.82
CA VAL A 33 29.91 -17.26 8.52
C VAL A 33 31.42 -17.23 8.40
N THR A 34 31.94 -17.18 7.17
CA THR A 34 33.36 -16.96 6.87
C THR A 34 33.57 -15.51 6.44
N LEU A 35 34.60 -14.87 7.00
CA LEU A 35 34.96 -13.49 6.68
C LEU A 35 36.00 -13.43 5.57
N ASP A 36 35.83 -12.50 4.63
CA ASP A 36 36.89 -12.10 3.72
C ASP A 36 37.73 -11.01 4.40
N LEU A 37 38.84 -11.42 5.01
CA LEU A 37 39.72 -10.52 5.78
C LEU A 37 40.34 -9.41 4.93
N SER A 38 40.45 -9.58 3.61
CA SER A 38 40.98 -8.54 2.72
C SER A 38 40.09 -7.30 2.70
N THR A 39 38.78 -7.47 2.92
CA THR A 39 37.82 -6.35 2.96
C THR A 39 37.89 -5.49 4.21
N PHE A 40 38.52 -5.99 5.29
CA PHE A 40 38.76 -5.25 6.53
C PHE A 40 40.08 -4.47 6.49
N ASN A 41 41.05 -4.94 5.70
CA ASN A 41 42.35 -4.32 5.54
C ASN A 41 42.33 -3.19 4.49
N VAL A 42 41.58 -2.12 4.80
CA VAL A 42 41.45 -0.96 3.90
C VAL A 42 42.57 0.07 4.09
N ASN A 43 42.96 0.72 2.99
CA ASN A 43 43.97 1.78 3.00
C ASN A 43 43.50 3.03 3.77
N ASP A 44 42.19 3.31 3.74
CA ASP A 44 41.57 4.38 4.50
C ASP A 44 41.68 4.11 6.01
N LYS A 45 42.56 4.84 6.69
CA LYS A 45 42.81 4.68 8.12
C LYS A 45 41.56 4.95 8.96
N THR A 46 40.71 5.91 8.58
CA THR A 46 39.49 6.24 9.33
C THR A 46 38.48 5.11 9.23
N LYS A 47 38.30 4.50 8.05
CA LYS A 47 37.47 3.29 7.92
C LYS A 47 38.08 2.12 8.68
N ARG A 48 39.39 1.92 8.55
CA ARG A 48 40.11 0.82 9.22
C ARG A 48 40.00 0.89 10.74
N ASP A 49 40.12 2.07 11.33
CA ASP A 49 40.01 2.27 12.79
C ASP A 49 38.56 2.04 13.30
N LYS A 50 37.54 2.10 12.42
CA LYS A 50 36.16 1.71 12.76
C LYS A 50 35.97 0.20 12.78
N TYR A 51 36.71 -0.54 11.94
CA TYR A 51 36.61 -1.99 11.89
C TYR A 51 37.53 -2.68 12.91
N LEU A 52 38.71 -2.11 13.13
CA LEU A 52 39.81 -2.78 13.82
C LEU A 52 40.22 -2.04 15.09
N THR A 53 40.73 -2.81 16.05
CA THR A 53 41.45 -2.32 17.23
C THR A 53 42.74 -3.12 17.41
N GLY A 54 43.66 -2.66 18.25
CA GLY A 54 44.95 -3.33 18.38
C GLY A 54 45.91 -3.01 17.23
N LEU A 55 45.69 -1.92 16.49
CA LEU A 55 46.56 -1.52 15.39
C LEU A 55 47.86 -0.88 15.90
N GLY A 56 49.00 -1.35 15.40
CA GLY A 56 50.30 -0.74 15.61
C GLY A 56 51.31 -1.20 14.56
N ASP A 57 52.38 -0.44 14.35
CA ASP A 57 53.38 -0.69 13.29
C ASP A 57 54.07 -2.06 13.37
N LYS A 58 53.99 -2.72 14.53
CA LYS A 58 54.55 -4.04 14.81
C LYS A 58 53.51 -5.03 15.33
N ALA A 59 52.23 -4.75 15.14
CA ALA A 59 51.16 -5.62 15.61
C ALA A 59 51.21 -6.96 14.85
N THR A 60 51.41 -8.05 15.59
CA THR A 60 51.30 -9.43 15.09
C THR A 60 49.92 -10.04 15.37
N THR A 61 49.12 -9.36 16.19
CA THR A 61 47.74 -9.67 16.48
C THR A 61 46.93 -8.38 16.43
N ILE A 62 45.79 -8.43 15.74
CA ILE A 62 44.80 -7.35 15.67
C ILE A 62 43.42 -7.93 15.92
N TRP A 63 42.43 -7.08 16.19
CA TRP A 63 41.07 -7.53 16.45
C TRP A 63 40.05 -6.79 15.59
N ILE A 64 39.09 -7.53 15.05
CA ILE A 64 37.90 -6.99 14.39
C ILE A 64 36.83 -6.74 15.44
N LYS A 65 36.34 -5.51 15.56
CA LYS A 65 35.34 -5.09 16.55
C LYS A 65 34.00 -5.82 16.35
N SER A 66 33.30 -6.15 17.43
CA SER A 66 31.92 -6.65 17.37
C SER A 66 30.96 -5.59 16.80
N GLY A 67 29.78 -5.99 16.35
CA GLY A 67 28.73 -5.08 15.88
C GLY A 67 28.96 -4.49 14.49
N ILE A 68 30.03 -4.86 13.77
CA ILE A 68 30.24 -4.42 12.40
C ILE A 68 29.10 -4.94 11.52
N PRO A 69 28.41 -4.07 10.76
CA PRO A 69 27.45 -4.51 9.75
C PRO A 69 28.16 -5.29 8.66
N LEU A 70 27.76 -6.55 8.48
CA LEU A 70 28.32 -7.46 7.49
C LEU A 70 27.40 -7.58 6.29
N ALA A 71 27.99 -7.71 5.11
CA ALA A 71 27.31 -7.97 3.86
C ALA A 71 28.01 -9.08 3.09
N LYS A 72 27.24 -9.81 2.28
CA LYS A 72 27.73 -10.97 1.54
C LYS A 72 28.39 -10.54 0.24
N ILE A 73 29.58 -11.07 -0.03
CA ILE A 73 30.28 -10.94 -1.30
C ILE A 73 29.66 -11.94 -2.28
N THR A 74 29.24 -11.47 -3.44
CA THR A 74 28.48 -12.28 -4.41
C THR A 74 29.32 -13.41 -5.00
N ALA A 75 30.59 -13.14 -5.28
CA ALA A 75 31.48 -14.08 -5.95
C ALA A 75 31.94 -15.22 -5.04
N SER A 76 32.44 -14.92 -3.83
CA SER A 76 32.95 -15.93 -2.89
C SER A 76 31.89 -16.50 -1.96
N GLY A 77 30.82 -15.74 -1.70
CA GLY A 77 29.84 -16.07 -0.66
C GLY A 77 30.32 -15.79 0.76
N GLU A 78 31.53 -15.29 0.93
CA GLU A 78 32.09 -14.82 2.20
C GLU A 78 31.50 -13.45 2.59
N TYR A 79 31.84 -12.98 3.79
CA TYR A 79 31.27 -11.77 4.37
C TYR A 79 32.35 -10.73 4.66
N GLY A 80 32.04 -9.49 4.34
CA GLY A 80 32.88 -8.33 4.67
C GLY A 80 32.04 -7.19 5.22
N PRO A 81 32.66 -6.07 5.65
CA PRO A 81 31.90 -4.90 6.10
C PRO A 81 30.96 -4.40 5.00
N TYR A 82 29.73 -4.06 5.35
CA TYR A 82 28.80 -3.37 4.45
C TYR A 82 29.44 -2.04 3.99
N ASP A 83 29.51 -1.85 2.68
CA ASP A 83 29.96 -0.59 2.07
C ASP A 83 29.02 -0.24 0.91
N PRO A 84 28.24 0.86 1.00
CA PRO A 84 27.30 1.26 -0.05
C PRO A 84 28.00 1.63 -1.37
N ASN A 85 29.32 1.82 -1.36
CA ASN A 85 30.11 2.13 -2.56
C ASN A 85 30.83 0.89 -3.13
N ALA A 86 30.66 -0.29 -2.53
CA ALA A 86 31.22 -1.52 -3.06
C ALA A 86 30.54 -1.93 -4.38
N THR A 87 31.21 -2.81 -5.13
CA THR A 87 30.70 -3.38 -6.40
C THR A 87 30.65 -4.90 -6.38
N ASP A 88 30.97 -5.51 -5.24
CA ASP A 88 31.16 -6.96 -5.06
C ASP A 88 29.93 -7.66 -4.45
N GLY A 89 28.84 -6.93 -4.21
CA GLY A 89 27.62 -7.40 -3.55
C GLY A 89 27.39 -6.77 -2.17
N ARG A 90 28.46 -6.30 -1.50
CA ARG A 90 28.38 -5.73 -0.15
C ARG A 90 27.58 -4.44 -0.07
N GLN A 91 27.33 -3.76 -1.20
CA GLN A 91 26.52 -2.56 -1.28
C GLN A 91 25.01 -2.81 -1.24
N THR A 92 24.58 -4.06 -1.41
CA THR A 92 23.16 -4.37 -1.68
C THR A 92 22.30 -4.43 -0.41
N LYS A 93 22.82 -5.07 0.64
CA LYS A 93 22.06 -5.39 1.85
C LYS A 93 23.01 -5.77 2.98
N ILE A 94 22.71 -5.28 4.18
CA ILE A 94 23.30 -5.76 5.43
C ILE A 94 22.71 -7.14 5.73
N ALA A 95 23.55 -8.16 5.78
CA ALA A 95 23.15 -9.52 6.10
C ALA A 95 22.99 -9.75 7.61
N GLY A 96 23.76 -9.03 8.43
CA GLY A 96 23.77 -9.18 9.88
C GLY A 96 24.85 -8.32 10.52
N LEU A 97 25.06 -8.52 11.82
CA LEU A 97 26.09 -7.86 12.62
C LEU A 97 27.08 -8.90 13.13
N LEU A 98 28.37 -8.57 13.18
CA LEU A 98 29.38 -9.44 13.77
C LEU A 98 29.09 -9.63 15.28
N GLU A 99 28.95 -10.88 15.73
CA GLU A 99 28.42 -11.19 17.07
C GLU A 99 29.40 -10.83 18.19
N SER A 100 30.68 -11.07 17.97
CA SER A 100 31.73 -10.90 18.98
C SER A 100 33.02 -10.42 18.32
N MET A 101 33.92 -9.85 19.12
CA MET A 101 35.23 -9.45 18.65
C MET A 101 36.00 -10.67 18.11
N VAL A 102 36.67 -10.51 16.97
CA VAL A 102 37.41 -11.60 16.31
C VAL A 102 38.90 -11.29 16.35
N GLU A 103 39.69 -12.20 16.91
CA GLU A 103 41.15 -12.11 16.93
C GLU A 103 41.75 -12.58 15.60
N ILE A 104 42.64 -11.77 15.04
CA ILE A 104 43.32 -11.98 13.77
C ILE A 104 44.82 -12.01 14.00
N SER A 105 45.48 -13.06 13.55
CA SER A 105 46.94 -13.13 13.48
C SER A 105 47.42 -12.49 12.17
N VAL A 106 48.40 -11.59 12.29
CA VAL A 106 49.05 -10.94 11.16
C VAL A 106 50.39 -11.62 10.92
N THR A 107 50.49 -12.35 9.82
CA THR A 107 51.72 -13.05 9.42
C THR A 107 52.22 -12.57 8.06
N PHE A 108 53.42 -12.99 7.66
CA PHE A 108 53.92 -12.76 6.30
C PHE A 108 53.03 -13.40 5.21
N GLY A 109 52.26 -14.44 5.56
CA GLY A 109 51.33 -15.12 4.65
C GLY A 109 49.98 -14.43 4.51
N GLY A 110 49.73 -13.35 5.25
CA GLY A 110 48.44 -12.67 5.30
C GLY A 110 47.81 -12.69 6.68
N TRP A 111 46.53 -12.35 6.71
CA TRP A 111 45.73 -12.31 7.93
C TRP A 111 44.97 -13.63 8.08
N ASP A 112 44.89 -14.15 9.30
CA ASP A 112 44.16 -15.38 9.60
C ASP A 112 43.40 -15.28 10.93
N VAL A 113 42.26 -15.96 11.03
CA VAL A 113 41.44 -15.96 12.25
C VAL A 113 42.01 -16.97 13.25
N VAL A 114 42.40 -16.49 14.44
CA VAL A 114 43.16 -17.30 15.41
C VAL A 114 42.39 -18.52 15.92
N ASN A 115 41.08 -18.39 16.14
CA ASN A 115 40.24 -19.43 16.75
C ASN A 115 39.25 -20.08 15.76
N GLY A 116 39.64 -20.17 14.48
CA GLY A 116 38.90 -20.91 13.45
C GLY A 116 38.31 -20.04 12.34
N ALA A 117 38.07 -20.64 11.18
CA ALA A 117 37.66 -19.94 9.96
C ALA A 117 36.23 -19.38 9.98
N ASN A 118 35.45 -19.69 11.01
CA ASN A 118 34.05 -19.29 11.12
C ASN A 118 33.82 -18.39 12.34
N VAL A 119 33.05 -17.34 12.12
CA VAL A 119 32.66 -16.37 13.14
C VAL A 119 31.14 -16.32 13.27
N GLY A 120 30.64 -15.92 14.44
CA GLY A 120 29.22 -15.69 14.64
C GLY A 120 28.76 -14.40 13.99
N MET A 121 27.72 -14.45 13.17
CA MET A 121 26.99 -13.28 12.70
C MET A 121 25.57 -13.33 13.25
N ARG A 122 25.18 -12.28 13.96
CA ARG A 122 23.80 -12.08 14.38
C ARG A 122 22.98 -11.64 13.18
N TYR A 123 21.82 -12.26 12.99
CA TYR A 123 20.85 -11.86 11.95
C TYR A 123 19.53 -11.39 12.54
N ARG A 124 19.38 -11.38 13.86
CA ARG A 124 18.20 -10.84 14.55
C ARG A 124 18.52 -10.32 15.95
N GLY A 125 17.75 -9.33 16.40
CA GLY A 125 17.78 -8.83 17.77
C GLY A 125 17.61 -7.33 17.87
N ASP A 126 17.47 -6.86 19.10
CA ASP A 126 17.38 -5.45 19.43
C ASP A 126 18.80 -4.85 19.58
N ILE A 127 19.01 -3.69 18.98
CA ILE A 127 20.30 -3.01 18.91
C ILE A 127 20.16 -1.52 19.21
N ILE A 128 21.28 -0.87 19.50
CA ILE A 128 21.40 0.59 19.56
C ILE A 128 22.22 1.00 18.32
N LYS A 129 21.56 1.45 17.24
CA LYS A 129 22.20 1.70 15.94
C LYS A 129 23.27 2.78 16.03
N SER A 130 23.05 3.81 16.86
CA SER A 130 24.02 4.90 17.06
C SER A 130 25.34 4.45 17.68
N LYS A 131 25.36 3.27 18.31
CA LYS A 131 26.51 2.67 18.99
C LYS A 131 27.29 1.67 18.15
N LEU A 132 26.84 1.38 16.91
CA LEU A 132 27.57 0.50 16.00
C LEU A 132 28.93 1.11 15.61
N PRO A 133 30.01 0.30 15.46
CA PRO A 133 31.31 0.82 15.01
C PRO A 133 31.24 1.49 13.64
N VAL A 134 30.35 1.00 12.79
CA VAL A 134 29.96 1.65 11.54
C VAL A 134 28.45 1.80 11.53
N VAL A 135 27.99 3.03 11.73
CA VAL A 135 26.58 3.40 11.66
C VAL A 135 26.14 3.42 10.19
N PRO A 136 25.22 2.54 9.76
CA PRO A 136 24.68 2.60 8.40
C PRO A 136 23.80 3.83 8.21
N ALA A 137 23.80 4.40 6.99
CA ALA A 137 22.88 5.47 6.63
C ALA A 137 21.41 5.01 6.75
N ASP A 138 20.47 5.93 6.92
CA ASP A 138 19.05 5.62 7.16
C ASP A 138 18.37 4.84 6.03
N GLY A 139 18.87 4.97 4.79
CA GLY A 139 18.40 4.19 3.64
C GLY A 139 19.05 2.80 3.49
N ALA A 140 19.88 2.35 4.43
CA ALA A 140 20.52 1.04 4.34
C ALA A 140 19.49 -0.09 4.43
N VAL A 141 19.62 -1.08 3.54
CA VAL A 141 18.71 -2.23 3.50
C VAL A 141 19.19 -3.30 4.48
N TRP A 142 18.35 -3.67 5.44
CA TRP A 142 18.64 -4.73 6.41
C TRP A 142 17.96 -6.03 6.05
N GLY A 143 18.75 -7.10 6.06
CA GLY A 143 18.32 -8.44 5.69
C GLY A 143 17.83 -9.35 6.80
N GLY A 144 18.10 -8.97 8.05
CA GLY A 144 17.79 -9.72 9.26
C GLY A 144 16.43 -9.38 9.87
N SER A 145 16.28 -9.57 11.19
CA SER A 145 15.15 -9.06 11.99
C SER A 145 15.71 -8.19 13.13
N PHE A 146 15.98 -6.93 12.83
CA PHE A 146 16.60 -5.97 13.76
C PHE A 146 15.66 -4.83 14.09
N PHE A 147 15.68 -4.44 15.36
CA PHE A 147 15.02 -3.24 15.87
C PHE A 147 16.07 -2.32 16.48
N ASP A 148 15.99 -1.04 16.15
CA ASP A 148 16.76 0.03 16.76
C ASP A 148 16.01 0.53 18.00
N ILE A 149 16.67 0.48 19.15
CA ILE A 149 16.15 0.92 20.43
C ILE A 149 16.96 2.12 20.89
N GLU A 150 16.41 3.31 20.66
CA GLU A 150 17.00 4.59 21.06
C GLU A 150 16.01 5.29 21.98
N ASP A 151 16.44 5.67 23.19
CA ASP A 151 15.61 6.36 24.19
C ASP A 151 14.21 5.72 24.37
N ASP A 152 14.18 4.41 24.61
CA ASP A 152 12.97 3.57 24.75
C ASP A 152 12.04 3.54 23.51
N THR A 153 12.48 4.10 22.38
CA THR A 153 11.74 4.07 21.11
C THR A 153 12.20 2.91 20.25
N VAL A 154 11.25 2.08 19.82
CA VAL A 154 11.51 0.91 18.97
C VAL A 154 11.27 1.23 17.51
N THR A 155 12.30 1.15 16.67
CA THR A 155 12.22 1.35 15.22
C THR A 155 12.65 0.09 14.46
N PRO A 156 11.81 -0.53 13.63
CA PRO A 156 12.24 -1.67 12.81
C PRO A 156 13.25 -1.23 11.74
N LEU A 157 14.41 -1.89 11.70
CA LEU A 157 15.47 -1.63 10.71
C LEU A 157 15.35 -2.55 9.49
N SER A 158 15.10 -3.83 9.76
CA SER A 158 14.64 -4.79 8.76
C SER A 158 13.13 -4.72 8.65
N ASN A 159 12.61 -4.72 7.43
CA ASN A 159 11.23 -4.38 7.07
C ASN A 159 10.99 -2.90 6.72
N ALA A 160 12.04 -2.15 6.36
CA ALA A 160 11.90 -0.95 5.54
C ALA A 160 11.29 -1.24 4.13
N SER A 161 10.93 -2.50 3.83
CA SER A 161 9.92 -2.84 2.83
C SER A 161 8.93 -3.89 3.39
N ALA A 162 8.25 -3.52 4.46
CA ALA A 162 6.81 -3.51 4.40
C ALA A 162 6.37 -2.10 4.87
N THR A 163 6.60 -1.09 4.02
CA THR A 163 5.39 -0.55 3.40
C THR A 163 4.62 -1.75 2.89
N SER A 164 3.78 -2.31 3.77
CA SER A 164 2.43 -2.61 3.36
C SER A 164 2.13 -1.56 2.31
N ASN A 165 2.01 -1.93 1.04
CA ASN A 165 1.51 -1.01 0.02
C ASN A 165 0.06 -0.61 0.32
N ILE A 166 -0.40 -0.76 1.56
CA ILE A 166 -0.94 0.38 2.30
C ILE A 166 0.09 1.56 2.22
N THR A 167 0.23 2.15 1.03
CA THR A 167 -0.11 3.57 0.95
C THR A 167 -1.41 3.63 1.71
N VAL A 168 -1.36 3.88 3.03
CA VAL A 168 -2.52 4.37 3.74
C VAL A 168 -2.65 5.65 2.98
N PRO A 169 -3.58 5.75 2.01
CA PRO A 169 -3.83 7.05 1.47
C PRO A 169 -4.24 7.77 2.75
N ALA A 170 -3.51 8.80 3.16
CA ALA A 170 -3.77 9.49 4.42
C ALA A 170 -5.27 9.85 4.55
N THR A 171 -5.97 9.85 3.39
CA THR A 171 -7.41 9.68 3.22
C THR A 171 -7.73 8.62 2.15
N VAL A 172 -8.38 7.50 2.49
CA VAL A 172 -8.98 6.58 1.49
C VAL A 172 -10.10 7.32 0.75
N THR A 173 -10.00 7.44 -0.57
CA THR A 173 -11.01 8.11 -1.41
C THR A 173 -11.80 7.09 -2.23
N ALA A 174 -12.99 7.48 -2.73
CA ALA A 174 -13.76 6.66 -3.66
C ALA A 174 -12.99 6.32 -4.96
N ALA A 175 -11.93 7.06 -5.32
CA ALA A 175 -11.06 6.71 -6.46
C ALA A 175 -10.19 5.48 -6.19
N ASN A 176 -9.95 5.14 -4.93
CA ASN A 176 -9.16 3.97 -4.55
C ASN A 176 -9.94 2.65 -4.62
N ILE A 177 -11.27 2.70 -4.76
CA ILE A 177 -12.14 1.52 -4.91
C ILE A 177 -12.29 1.20 -6.40
N THR A 178 -11.24 0.61 -6.97
CA THR A 178 -11.09 0.43 -8.43
C THR A 178 -12.01 -0.63 -9.02
N ASP A 179 -12.54 -1.52 -8.20
CA ASP A 179 -13.55 -2.54 -8.55
C ASP A 179 -15.00 -2.03 -8.41
N ALA A 180 -15.21 -0.83 -7.84
CA ALA A 180 -16.52 -0.20 -7.80
C ALA A 180 -16.87 0.47 -9.13
N SER A 181 -18.16 0.42 -9.49
CA SER A 181 -18.69 1.13 -10.64
C SER A 181 -18.63 2.65 -10.46
N THR A 182 -18.78 3.40 -11.56
CA THR A 182 -18.94 4.87 -11.51
C THR A 182 -20.08 5.28 -10.58
N VAL A 183 -21.20 4.56 -10.62
CA VAL A 183 -22.36 4.79 -9.72
C VAL A 183 -21.96 4.57 -8.26
N GLY A 184 -21.31 3.45 -7.94
CA GLY A 184 -20.86 3.15 -6.57
C GLY A 184 -19.93 4.25 -6.03
N ARG A 185 -18.97 4.68 -6.83
CA ARG A 185 -18.04 5.75 -6.46
C ARG A 185 -18.75 7.10 -6.28
N SER A 186 -19.72 7.43 -7.14
CA SER A 186 -20.53 8.66 -7.01
C SER A 186 -21.39 8.68 -5.75
N ILE A 187 -21.91 7.54 -5.30
CA ILE A 187 -22.66 7.43 -4.04
C ILE A 187 -21.75 7.69 -2.84
N LEU A 188 -20.53 7.12 -2.83
CA LEU A 188 -19.58 7.34 -1.74
C LEU A 188 -19.13 8.81 -1.61
N THR A 189 -19.19 9.58 -2.70
CA THR A 189 -18.83 11.01 -2.72
C THR A 189 -20.04 11.94 -2.71
N ALA A 190 -21.25 11.43 -2.50
CA ALA A 190 -22.45 12.25 -2.51
C ALA A 190 -22.48 13.16 -1.27
N ASN A 191 -22.48 14.48 -1.49
CA ASN A 191 -22.50 15.47 -0.41
C ASN A 191 -23.84 15.58 0.31
N ASP A 192 -24.92 15.10 -0.32
CA ASP A 192 -26.28 15.12 0.22
C ASP A 192 -27.15 14.02 -0.41
N ALA A 193 -28.39 13.92 0.09
CA ALA A 193 -29.35 12.94 -0.38
C ALA A 193 -29.80 13.18 -1.84
N ALA A 194 -29.75 14.41 -2.36
CA ALA A 194 -30.15 14.70 -3.74
C ALA A 194 -29.08 14.23 -4.74
N ALA A 195 -27.79 14.43 -4.41
CA ALA A 195 -26.66 13.91 -5.15
C ALA A 195 -26.67 12.37 -5.18
N ALA A 196 -26.97 11.72 -4.04
CA ALA A 196 -27.09 10.26 -3.97
C ALA A 196 -28.24 9.74 -4.85
N ARG A 197 -29.41 10.38 -4.83
CA ARG A 197 -30.55 10.03 -5.70
C ARG A 197 -30.19 10.17 -7.18
N THR A 198 -29.55 11.28 -7.54
CA THR A 198 -29.09 11.53 -8.91
C THR A 198 -28.11 10.44 -9.37
N ALA A 199 -27.18 10.01 -8.52
CA ALA A 199 -26.19 8.98 -8.84
C ALA A 199 -26.81 7.61 -9.18
N ILE A 200 -27.91 7.24 -8.54
CA ILE A 200 -28.65 5.99 -8.84
C ILE A 200 -29.73 6.18 -9.91
N GLY A 201 -29.81 7.35 -10.55
CA GLY A 201 -30.86 7.67 -11.52
C GLY A 201 -32.26 7.83 -10.91
N ALA A 202 -32.35 7.95 -9.58
CA ALA A 202 -33.59 8.30 -8.91
C ALA A 202 -33.83 9.81 -9.01
N GLY A 203 -35.05 10.19 -9.36
CA GLY A 203 -35.48 11.58 -9.46
C GLY A 203 -35.38 12.31 -8.12
N THR A 204 -35.56 13.62 -8.15
CA THR A 204 -35.44 14.49 -6.96
C THR A 204 -36.58 14.34 -5.94
N GLY A 205 -37.47 13.34 -6.09
CA GLY A 205 -38.58 13.00 -5.18
C GLY A 205 -38.87 11.48 -5.13
N ASN A 206 -40.07 11.07 -4.70
CA ASN A 206 -40.47 9.66 -4.52
C ASN A 206 -40.43 8.81 -5.82
N SER A 207 -40.21 9.39 -7.01
CA SER A 207 -39.88 8.71 -8.29
C SER A 207 -39.63 9.76 -9.41
N ASN A 208 -39.05 9.37 -10.56
CA ASN A 208 -39.01 10.20 -11.79
C ASN A 208 -40.38 10.33 -12.47
N PHE A 209 -41.44 9.84 -11.82
CA PHE A 209 -42.81 9.96 -12.29
C PHE A 209 -43.39 11.25 -11.72
N ASP A 210 -43.87 12.12 -12.60
CA ASP A 210 -44.51 13.39 -12.23
C ASP A 210 -45.95 13.21 -11.73
N GLY A 211 -46.41 11.96 -11.56
CA GLY A 211 -47.77 11.64 -11.15
C GLY A 211 -48.80 11.77 -12.28
N SER A 212 -48.41 12.31 -13.44
CA SER A 212 -49.33 12.65 -14.51
C SER A 212 -49.50 11.49 -15.48
N TYR A 213 -50.75 11.06 -15.67
CA TYR A 213 -51.09 10.11 -16.73
C TYR A 213 -50.64 10.58 -18.11
N ASN A 214 -50.60 11.90 -18.34
CA ASN A 214 -50.24 12.48 -19.64
C ASN A 214 -48.76 12.28 -19.99
N SER A 215 -47.90 12.06 -19.00
CA SER A 215 -46.44 11.93 -19.16
C SER A 215 -45.99 10.49 -19.50
N LEU A 216 -46.93 9.54 -19.56
CA LEU A 216 -46.67 8.18 -20.01
C LEU A 216 -46.43 8.17 -21.53
N LYS A 217 -45.30 7.57 -21.95
CA LYS A 217 -44.87 7.48 -23.36
C LYS A 217 -45.74 6.54 -24.21
N ASP A 218 -46.36 5.54 -23.59
CA ASP A 218 -47.11 4.49 -24.29
C ASP A 218 -48.55 4.35 -23.78
N LYS A 219 -49.26 5.49 -23.64
CA LYS A 219 -50.66 5.50 -23.17
C LYS A 219 -51.65 5.04 -24.26
N PRO A 220 -52.65 4.20 -23.93
CA PRO A 220 -53.73 3.87 -24.85
C PRO A 220 -54.43 5.12 -25.40
N THR A 221 -54.74 5.16 -26.69
CA THR A 221 -55.58 6.21 -27.26
C THR A 221 -57.04 5.92 -26.95
N ILE A 222 -57.70 6.79 -26.19
CA ILE A 222 -59.13 6.69 -25.91
C ILE A 222 -59.89 7.20 -27.15
N PRO A 223 -60.75 6.39 -27.80
CA PRO A 223 -61.59 6.87 -28.89
C PRO A 223 -62.48 8.03 -28.43
N PRO A 224 -62.85 8.97 -29.33
CA PRO A 224 -63.77 10.04 -28.99
C PRO A 224 -65.11 9.47 -28.51
N ALA A 225 -65.78 10.20 -27.63
CA ALA A 225 -67.11 9.83 -27.17
C ALA A 225 -68.06 9.64 -28.36
N TYR A 226 -68.79 8.53 -28.38
CA TYR A 226 -69.75 8.24 -29.43
C TYR A 226 -70.87 9.30 -29.43
N THR A 227 -71.08 9.93 -30.58
CA THR A 227 -72.22 10.82 -30.84
C THR A 227 -73.26 10.06 -31.67
N LEU A 228 -74.48 9.91 -31.14
CA LEU A 228 -75.56 9.23 -31.86
C LEU A 228 -76.00 10.10 -33.06
N PRO A 229 -75.80 9.66 -34.32
CA PRO A 229 -76.23 10.42 -35.49
C PRO A 229 -77.75 10.39 -35.63
N ALA A 230 -78.33 11.38 -36.31
CA ALA A 230 -79.73 11.32 -36.73
C ALA A 230 -79.92 10.22 -37.79
N ALA A 231 -81.06 9.53 -37.75
CA ALA A 231 -81.39 8.54 -38.77
C ALA A 231 -81.48 9.20 -40.16
N THR A 232 -80.94 8.53 -41.17
CA THR A 232 -81.10 8.94 -42.58
C THR A 232 -81.58 7.75 -43.41
N ALA A 233 -81.94 7.99 -44.67
CA ALA A 233 -82.32 6.90 -45.58
C ALA A 233 -81.20 5.87 -45.81
N ASN A 234 -79.93 6.27 -45.59
CA ASN A 234 -78.75 5.46 -45.92
C ASN A 234 -77.91 5.08 -44.68
N ALA A 235 -78.31 5.50 -43.47
CA ALA A 235 -77.56 5.23 -42.24
C ALA A 235 -78.49 5.14 -41.03
N LEU A 236 -78.25 4.14 -40.18
CA LEU A 236 -78.92 3.99 -38.89
C LEU A 236 -78.57 5.17 -37.97
N GLY A 237 -79.56 5.62 -37.19
CA GLY A 237 -79.40 6.71 -36.25
C GLY A 237 -80.60 6.85 -35.32
N GLY A 238 -80.52 7.81 -34.41
CA GLY A 238 -81.60 8.13 -33.48
C GLY A 238 -82.74 8.88 -34.15
N VAL A 239 -83.96 8.64 -33.65
CA VAL A 239 -85.15 9.45 -33.95
C VAL A 239 -85.69 10.04 -32.65
N LYS A 240 -86.35 11.20 -32.75
CA LYS A 240 -87.04 11.80 -31.59
C LYS A 240 -88.38 11.12 -31.38
N GLN A 241 -88.81 11.00 -30.13
CA GLN A 241 -90.17 10.56 -29.82
C GLN A 241 -91.19 11.61 -30.31
N VAL A 242 -92.30 11.15 -30.89
CA VAL A 242 -93.39 11.99 -31.39
C VAL A 242 -94.61 11.79 -30.52
N THR A 243 -95.20 12.90 -30.08
CA THR A 243 -96.49 12.91 -29.38
C THR A 243 -97.60 13.11 -30.41
N ILE A 244 -98.56 12.18 -30.44
CA ILE A 244 -99.72 12.21 -31.34
C ILE A 244 -100.98 12.16 -30.48
N ALA A 245 -101.93 13.07 -30.72
CA ALA A 245 -103.19 13.07 -29.98
C ALA A 245 -104.04 11.84 -30.31
N ALA A 246 -104.81 11.35 -29.33
CA ALA A 246 -105.74 10.26 -29.56
C ALA A 246 -106.79 10.68 -30.60
N GLY A 247 -106.97 9.86 -31.65
CA GLY A 247 -107.89 10.16 -32.76
C GLY A 247 -107.39 11.21 -33.75
N ALA A 248 -106.08 11.54 -33.76
CA ALA A 248 -105.50 12.46 -34.74
C ALA A 248 -105.78 12.03 -36.19
N SER A 249 -105.95 13.01 -37.07
CA SER A 249 -106.17 12.73 -38.49
C SER A 249 -104.89 12.15 -39.14
N ALA A 250 -105.05 11.43 -40.25
CA ALA A 250 -103.91 10.92 -41.01
C ALA A 250 -102.93 12.03 -41.45
N ALA A 251 -103.46 13.22 -41.75
CA ALA A 251 -102.64 14.38 -42.13
C ALA A 251 -101.80 14.91 -40.95
N ASP A 252 -102.36 14.93 -39.74
CA ASP A 252 -101.66 15.39 -38.54
C ASP A 252 -100.56 14.39 -38.13
N ILE A 253 -100.83 13.10 -38.25
CA ILE A 253 -99.85 12.03 -38.01
C ILE A 253 -98.65 12.20 -38.95
N VAL A 254 -98.91 12.34 -40.26
CA VAL A 254 -97.85 12.51 -41.27
C VAL A 254 -97.05 13.79 -41.01
N THR A 255 -97.71 14.89 -40.67
CA THR A 255 -97.05 16.16 -40.36
C THR A 255 -96.15 16.05 -39.13
N ALA A 256 -96.62 15.37 -38.08
CA ALA A 256 -95.84 15.17 -36.85
C ALA A 256 -94.60 14.29 -37.10
N LEU A 257 -94.73 13.23 -37.89
CA LEU A 257 -93.62 12.34 -38.25
C LEU A 257 -92.57 13.03 -39.14
N LYS A 258 -92.99 13.89 -40.08
CA LYS A 258 -92.07 14.71 -40.89
C LYS A 258 -91.32 15.73 -40.05
N THR A 259 -92.02 16.42 -39.16
CA THR A 259 -91.43 17.42 -38.25
C THR A 259 -90.38 16.81 -37.33
N ALA A 260 -90.57 15.55 -36.91
CA ALA A 260 -89.61 14.81 -36.09
C ALA A 260 -88.48 14.14 -36.88
N GLY A 261 -88.46 14.28 -38.21
CA GLY A 261 -87.45 13.68 -39.09
C GLY A 261 -87.57 12.16 -39.25
N ILE A 262 -88.73 11.57 -38.94
CA ILE A 262 -88.97 10.11 -39.04
C ILE A 262 -89.42 9.73 -40.45
N ALA A 263 -90.19 10.60 -41.11
CA ALA A 263 -90.72 10.38 -42.45
C ALA A 263 -90.41 11.58 -43.36
N LYS A 264 -90.44 11.37 -44.68
CA LYS A 264 -90.29 12.43 -45.70
C LYS A 264 -91.65 12.91 -46.21
#